data_AF-A0A961S655-F1
#
_entry.id   AF-A0A961S655-F1
#
_cell.length_a   1.000
_cell.length_b   1.000
_cell.length_c   1.000
_cell.angle_alpha   90.00
_cell.angle_beta   90.00
_cell.angle_gamma   90.00
#
_symmetry.space_group_name_H-M   'P 1'
#
loop_
_entity.id
_entity.type
_entity.pdbx_description
1 polymer ?
#
loop_
_entity_poly.entity_id
_entity_poly.type
_entity_poly.pdbx_seq_one_letter_code
_entity_poly.pdbx_strand_id
1 'polypeptide(L)'
;RWTQASVHALINEARYYLESSAGPEATRFLLLARQLWTSAGMDYHAARVRLDLARVLFSAGDEPGAQVELHAAVRTASRIGSRRLREQASALERVLQPA
;
A
#
# COMPACT_ATOMS: atom_id res chain seq x y z
N ARG A 1 19.02 3.51 12.72
CA ARG A 1 18.17 4.25 13.69
C ARG A 1 16.83 4.48 13.01
N TRP A 2 15.72 4.09 13.64
CA TRP A 2 14.39 4.33 13.09
C TRP A 2 14.06 5.83 13.18
N THR A 3 13.51 6.42 12.12
CA THR A 3 13.04 7.82 12.14
C THR A 3 11.68 7.92 12.84
N GLN A 4 11.35 9.10 13.35
CA GLN A 4 10.02 9.37 13.91
C GLN A 4 8.91 9.03 12.90
N ALA A 5 9.12 9.32 11.61
CA ALA A 5 8.18 8.97 10.53
C ALA A 5 7.94 7.46 10.42
N SER A 6 8.98 6.63 10.55
CA SER A 6 8.87 5.17 10.47
C SER A 6 8.01 4.58 11.60
N VAL A 7 8.15 5.13 12.82
CA VAL A 7 7.33 4.72 13.97
C VAL A 7 5.87 5.11 13.75
N HIS A 8 5.60 6.35 13.30
CA HIS A 8 4.23 6.76 13.00
C HIS A 8 3.62 5.96 11.85
N ALA A 9 4.41 5.56 10.86
CA ALA A 9 3.93 4.71 9.77
C ALA A 9 3.43 3.37 10.32
N LEU A 10 4.23 2.69 11.14
CA LEU A 10 3.82 1.44 11.82
C LEU A 10 2.55 1.61 12.65
N ILE A 11 2.43 2.69 13.43
CA ILE A 11 1.24 2.95 14.24
C ILE A 11 -0.01 3.07 13.37
N ASN A 12 0.09 3.74 12.23
CA ASN A 12 -1.05 3.87 11.32
C ASN A 12 -1.40 2.53 10.67
N GLU A 13 -0.42 1.71 10.28
CA GLU A 13 -0.71 0.36 9.79
C GLU A 13 -1.38 -0.52 10.86
N ALA A 14 -0.90 -0.45 12.10
CA ALA A 14 -1.52 -1.18 13.21
C ALA A 14 -2.98 -0.74 13.42
N ARG A 15 -3.25 0.57 13.36
CA ARG A 15 -4.63 1.09 13.43
C ARG A 15 -5.51 0.60 12.28
N TYR A 16 -4.98 0.55 11.06
CA TYR A 16 -5.71 -0.03 9.93
C TYR A 16 -6.09 -1.50 10.19
N TYR A 17 -5.17 -2.33 10.69
CA TYR A 17 -5.45 -3.75 10.94
C TYR A 17 -6.33 -4.00 12.17
N LEU A 18 -6.37 -3.06 13.12
CA LEU A 18 -7.23 -3.15 14.30
C LEU A 18 -8.64 -2.59 14.06
N GLU A 19 -8.85 -1.84 12.98
CA GLU A 19 -10.15 -1.28 12.66
C GLU A 19 -11.10 -2.39 12.19
N SER A 20 -12.15 -2.65 12.96
CA SER A 20 -13.07 -3.77 12.73
C SER A 20 -13.98 -3.57 11.52
N SER A 21 -14.10 -2.34 11.01
CA SER A 21 -14.90 -2.04 9.82
C SER A 21 -13.99 -1.65 8.65
N ALA A 22 -14.10 -2.42 7.55
CA ALA A 22 -13.53 -2.00 6.26
C ALA A 22 -14.35 -0.80 5.75
N GLY A 23 -13.94 0.40 6.18
CA GLY A 23 -14.61 1.66 5.84
C GLY A 23 -13.60 2.77 5.53
N PRO A 24 -14.08 3.95 5.10
CA PRO A 24 -13.22 5.08 4.72
C PRO A 24 -12.21 5.48 5.80
N GLU A 25 -12.61 5.35 7.06
CA GLU A 25 -11.78 5.65 8.23
C GLU A 25 -10.60 4.68 8.39
N ALA A 26 -10.71 3.43 7.95
CA ALA A 26 -9.60 2.49 7.93
C ALA A 26 -8.61 2.87 6.81
N THR A 27 -9.12 3.17 5.61
CA THR A 27 -8.32 3.54 4.44
C THR A 27 -7.42 4.76 4.70
N ARG A 28 -7.89 5.75 5.49
CA ARG A 28 -7.08 6.92 5.84
C ARG A 28 -5.77 6.54 6.54
N PHE A 29 -5.79 5.50 7.38
CA PHE A 29 -4.60 5.07 8.10
C PHE A 29 -3.57 4.47 7.15
N LEU A 30 -3.98 3.70 6.15
CA LEU A 30 -3.07 3.24 5.10
C LEU A 30 -2.52 4.40 4.25
N LEU A 31 -3.33 5.41 3.92
CA LEU A 31 -2.87 6.60 3.20
C LEU A 31 -1.78 7.34 3.99
N LEU A 32 -1.98 7.53 5.29
CA LEU A 32 -0.99 8.15 6.18
C LEU A 32 0.27 7.30 6.28
N ALA A 33 0.14 5.98 6.46
CA ALA A 33 1.28 5.06 6.48
C ALA A 33 2.09 5.13 5.17
N ARG A 34 1.43 5.18 4.01
CA ARG A 34 2.07 5.32 2.70
C ARG A 34 2.92 6.58 2.62
N GLN A 35 2.37 7.71 3.06
CA GLN A 35 3.06 9.00 3.05
C GLN A 35 4.27 8.99 3.99
N LEU A 36 4.11 8.45 5.21
CA LEU A 36 5.16 8.39 6.21
C LEU A 36 6.30 7.42 5.83
N TRP A 37 6.00 6.28 5.20
CA TRP A 37 7.05 5.41 4.68
C TRP A 37 7.82 6.05 3.53
N THR A 38 7.11 6.80 2.67
CA THR A 38 7.74 7.55 1.58
C THR A 38 8.66 8.63 2.15
N SER A 39 8.22 9.41 3.13
CA SER A 39 9.05 10.46 3.75
C SER A 39 10.22 9.90 4.56
N ALA A 40 10.08 8.70 5.11
CA ALA A 40 11.17 7.99 5.77
C ALA A 40 12.20 7.36 4.81
N GLY A 41 11.96 7.38 3.50
CA GLY A 41 12.83 6.72 2.50
C GLY A 41 12.78 5.19 2.53
N MET A 42 11.74 4.61 3.14
CA MET A 42 11.60 3.16 3.32
C MET A 42 10.80 2.55 2.17
N ASP A 43 11.43 2.51 1.00
CA ASP A 43 10.80 2.14 -0.28
C ASP A 43 10.04 0.81 -0.26
N TYR A 44 10.60 -0.21 0.39
CA TYR A 44 9.95 -1.52 0.49
C TYR A 44 8.61 -1.43 1.24
N HIS A 45 8.58 -0.73 2.38
CA HIS A 45 7.37 -0.57 3.18
C HIS A 45 6.35 0.31 2.45
N ALA A 46 6.80 1.39 1.82
CA ALA A 46 5.94 2.25 1.01
C ALA A 46 5.26 1.44 -0.11
N ALA A 47 6.02 0.63 -0.86
CA ALA A 47 5.49 -0.19 -1.93
C ALA A 47 4.50 -1.27 -1.43
N ARG A 48 4.79 -1.93 -0.30
CA ARG A 48 3.85 -2.89 0.29
C ARG A 48 2.52 -2.22 0.66
N VAL A 49 2.56 -1.08 1.36
CA VAL A 49 1.33 -0.36 1.75
C VAL A 49 0.55 0.11 0.53
N ARG A 50 1.21 0.45 -0.58
CA ARG A 50 0.53 0.75 -1.85
C ARG A 50 -0.23 -0.46 -2.43
N LEU A 51 0.31 -1.68 -2.32
CA LEU A 51 -0.41 -2.89 -2.73
C LEU A 51 -1.63 -3.16 -1.82
N ASP A 52 -1.51 -2.86 -0.53
CA ASP A 52 -2.63 -2.96 0.41
C ASP A 52 -3.70 -1.91 0.08
N LEU A 53 -3.32 -0.67 -0.19
CA LEU A 53 -4.23 0.39 -0.67
C LEU A 53 -4.93 0.02 -1.97
N ALA A 54 -4.20 -0.51 -2.95
CA ALA A 54 -4.78 -0.90 -4.23
C ALA A 54 -5.91 -1.94 -4.05
N ARG A 55 -5.75 -2.91 -3.15
CA ARG A 55 -6.80 -3.88 -2.80
C ARG A 55 -8.02 -3.20 -2.19
N VAL A 56 -7.80 -2.32 -1.22
CA VAL A 56 -8.89 -1.64 -0.49
C VAL A 56 -9.68 -0.73 -1.43
N LEU A 57 -9.00 0.05 -2.27
CA LEU A 57 -9.62 0.95 -3.23
C LEU A 57 -10.46 0.18 -4.25
N PHE A 58 -9.95 -0.94 -4.76
CA PHE A 58 -10.70 -1.78 -5.69
C PHE A 58 -11.94 -2.37 -5.05
N SER A 59 -11.84 -2.92 -3.84
CA SER A 59 -13.00 -3.44 -3.10
C SER A 59 -14.05 -2.36 -2.80
N ALA A 60 -13.65 -1.09 -2.74
CA ALA A 60 -14.54 0.05 -2.57
C ALA A 60 -15.11 0.59 -3.91
N GLY A 61 -14.76 -0.01 -5.05
CA GLY A 61 -15.18 0.43 -6.39
C GLY A 61 -14.35 1.56 -6.99
N ASP A 62 -13.27 2.00 -6.32
CA ASP A 62 -12.32 2.98 -6.86
C ASP A 62 -11.23 2.27 -7.68
N GLU A 63 -11.63 1.76 -8.84
CA GLU A 63 -10.71 1.08 -9.77
C GLU A 63 -9.57 2.01 -10.26
N PRO A 64 -9.81 3.28 -10.63
CA PRO A 64 -8.73 4.18 -11.03
C PRO A 64 -7.71 4.40 -9.90
N GLY A 65 -8.17 4.60 -8.67
CA GLY A 65 -7.31 4.73 -7.50
C GLY A 65 -6.50 3.46 -7.24
N ALA A 66 -7.12 2.30 -7.37
CA ALA A 66 -6.45 1.01 -7.23
C ALA A 66 -5.31 0.83 -8.25
N GLN A 67 -5.56 1.15 -9.52
CA GLN A 67 -4.58 1.07 -10.59
C GLN A 67 -3.39 2.01 -10.38
N VAL A 68 -3.64 3.23 -9.89
CA VAL A 68 -2.58 4.19 -9.57
C VAL A 68 -1.62 3.63 -8.51
N GLU A 69 -2.16 3.09 -7.42
CA GLU A 69 -1.33 2.56 -6.33
C GLU A 69 -0.62 1.26 -6.74
N LEU A 70 -1.26 0.36 -7.51
CA LEU A 70 -0.62 -0.81 -8.09
C LEU A 70 0.59 -0.42 -8.96
N HIS A 71 0.40 0.46 -9.93
CA HIS A 71 1.48 0.86 -10.84
C HIS A 71 2.65 1.52 -10.09
N ALA A 72 2.36 2.32 -9.07
CA ALA A 72 3.40 2.92 -8.22
C ALA A 72 4.17 1.85 -7.42
N ALA A 73 3.48 0.83 -6.90
CA ALA A 73 4.11 -0.30 -6.24
C ALA A 73 4.99 -1.12 -7.21
N VAL A 74 4.51 -1.41 -8.43
CA VAL A 74 5.26 -2.13 -9.47
C VAL A 74 6.56 -1.40 -9.82
N ARG A 75 6.49 -0.09 -10.11
CA ARG A 75 7.69 0.71 -10.40
C ARG A 75 8.70 0.66 -9.27
N THR A 76 8.23 0.74 -8.02
CA THR A 76 9.10 0.69 -6.85
C THR A 76 9.72 -0.69 -6.67
N ALA A 77 8.92 -1.77 -6.77
CA ALA A 77 9.37 -3.15 -6.67
C ALA A 77 10.44 -3.50 -7.71
N SER A 78 10.26 -3.05 -8.95
CA SER A 78 11.25 -3.18 -10.02
C SER A 78 12.53 -2.42 -9.69
N ARG A 79 12.42 -1.14 -9.29
CA ARG A 79 13.57 -0.29 -8.94
C ARG A 79 14.41 -0.87 -7.80
N ILE A 80 13.79 -1.40 -6.74
CA ILE A 80 14.51 -1.97 -5.59
C ILE A 80 14.82 -3.46 -5.76
N GLY A 81 14.50 -4.06 -6.91
CA GLY A 81 14.78 -5.46 -7.19
C GLY A 81 13.97 -6.48 -6.35
N SER A 82 12.92 -6.06 -5.65
CA SER A 82 12.16 -6.93 -4.74
C SER A 82 11.31 -7.96 -5.48
N ARG A 83 11.77 -9.21 -5.52
CA ARG A 83 11.02 -10.34 -6.10
C ARG A 83 9.66 -10.53 -5.44
N ARG A 84 9.60 -10.49 -4.11
CA ARG A 84 8.37 -10.65 -3.34
C ARG A 84 7.31 -9.63 -3.73
N LEU A 85 7.67 -8.34 -3.79
CA LEU A 85 6.71 -7.30 -4.16
C LEU A 85 6.24 -7.43 -5.61
N ARG A 86 7.11 -7.86 -6.52
CA ARG A 86 6.71 -8.15 -7.91
C ARG A 86 5.69 -9.28 -7.96
N GLU A 87 5.93 -10.38 -7.25
CA GLU A 87 4.98 -11.51 -7.19
C GLU A 87 3.63 -11.09 -6.60
N GLN A 88 3.64 -10.28 -5.52
CA GLN A 88 2.42 -9.73 -4.94
C GLN A 88 1.68 -8.79 -5.88
N ALA A 89 2.40 -7.95 -6.63
CA ALA A 89 1.83 -7.05 -7.60
C ALA A 89 1.21 -7.80 -8.79
N SER A 90 1.91 -8.79 -9.36
CA SER A 90 1.39 -9.63 -10.46
C SER A 90 0.19 -10.49 -10.02
N ALA A 91 0.13 -10.90 -8.75
CA ALA A 91 -1.05 -11.55 -8.22
C ALA A 91 -2.24 -10.59 -8.13
N LEU A 92 -2.01 -9.34 -7.72
CA LEU A 92 -3.05 -8.33 -7.61
C LEU A 92 -3.53 -7.82 -8.98
N GLU A 93 -2.62 -7.65 -9.94
CA GLU A 93 -2.94 -7.26 -11.32
C GLU A 93 -3.93 -8.22 -11.97
N ARG A 94 -3.77 -9.54 -11.76
CA ARG A 94 -4.71 -10.56 -12.23
C ARG A 94 -6.10 -10.47 -11.59
N VAL A 95 -6.21 -9.89 -10.40
CA VAL A 95 -7.51 -9.66 -9.72
C VAL A 95 -8.17 -8.38 -10.24
N LEU A 96 -7.37 -7.39 -10.61
CA LEU A 96 -7.82 -6.08 -11.07
C LEU A 96 -8.17 -6.04 -12.57
N GLN A 97 -7.79 -7.04 -13.35
CA GLN A 97 -8.17 -7.14 -14.75
C GLN A 97 -9.66 -7.55 -14.84
N PRO A 98 -10.51 -6.78 -15.55
CA PRO A 98 -11.87 -7.23 -15.83
C PRO A 98 -11.82 -8.50 -16.70
N ALA A 99 -12.78 -9.40 -16.46
CA ALA A 99 -12.99 -10.61 -17.26
C ALA A 99 -13.36 -10.28 -18.72
#